data_AF-Q9AT50-F1
#
_entry.id   AF-Q9AT50-F1
#
_cell.length_a   1.000
_cell.length_b   1.000
_cell.length_c   1.000
_cell.angle_alpha   90.00
_cell.angle_beta   90.00
_cell.angle_gamma   90.00
#
_symmetry.space_group_name_H-M   'P 1'
#
loop_
_entity.id
_entity.type
_entity.pdbx_description
1 polymer ?
#
loop_
_entity_poly.entity_id
_entity_poly.type
_entity_poly.pdbx_seq_one_letter_code
_entity_poly.pdbx_strand_id
1 'polypeptide(L)'
;GVELVESHELGDSKKEIENPTTLINKLGLNKGNTYEHVIDSELESLKEQCKHAEKEFQKAGVGLGKAKADFKTAGIDVVAARANKASAETIKARVELLGNNSSFRRGHFILENGYKGWDNTLRVKTKEISEVINERLIRAEQELKSASSILNITSTGLNLEELNKAKTIANSSESEFIAFDRKVFPVSIRLEKATEILKKADSTLETFSSISNRA
;
A
#
# COMPACT_ATOMS: atom_id res chain seq x y z
N GLY A 1 -45.20 -108.89 45.20
CA GLY A 1 -45.52 -108.14 43.98
C GLY A 1 -45.20 -106.68 44.23
N VAL A 2 -44.34 -106.14 43.37
CA VAL A 2 -44.18 -104.74 42.91
C VAL A 2 -44.08 -103.59 43.94
N GLU A 3 -42.84 -103.07 44.01
CA GLU A 3 -42.31 -101.69 44.16
C GLU A 3 -43.28 -100.50 44.31
N LEU A 4 -42.90 -99.49 45.11
CA LEU A 4 -42.19 -98.30 44.62
C LEU A 4 -41.72 -97.38 45.76
N VAL A 5 -40.54 -96.80 45.50
CA VAL A 5 -39.74 -95.86 46.31
C VAL A 5 -40.32 -94.45 46.19
N GLU A 6 -40.37 -93.68 47.27
CA GLU A 6 -40.41 -92.21 47.19
C GLU A 6 -39.44 -91.57 48.20
N SER A 7 -38.27 -91.24 47.65
CA SER A 7 -37.38 -90.19 48.12
C SER A 7 -37.98 -88.82 47.73
N HIS A 8 -37.98 -87.86 48.64
CA HIS A 8 -38.15 -86.44 48.27
C HIS A 8 -36.99 -85.61 48.79
N GLU A 9 -36.24 -85.12 47.81
CA GLU A 9 -35.07 -84.28 47.87
C GLU A 9 -35.47 -82.85 48.27
N LEU A 10 -34.77 -82.25 49.23
CA LEU A 10 -34.74 -80.80 49.40
C LEU A 10 -33.65 -80.26 48.48
N GLY A 11 -34.09 -79.60 47.40
CA GLY A 11 -33.23 -79.08 46.35
C GLY A 11 -32.24 -78.02 46.84
N ASP A 12 -30.96 -78.26 46.58
CA ASP A 12 -29.92 -77.23 46.59
C ASP A 12 -30.11 -76.35 45.35
N SER A 13 -30.81 -75.22 45.50
CA SER A 13 -30.77 -74.14 44.51
C SER A 13 -29.38 -73.48 44.57
N LYS A 14 -28.41 -74.05 43.86
CA LYS A 14 -27.17 -73.33 43.53
C LYS A 14 -27.55 -72.14 42.65
N LYS A 15 -27.68 -70.95 43.26
CA LYS A 15 -27.59 -69.70 42.50
C LYS A 15 -26.20 -69.68 41.87
N GLU A 16 -26.13 -69.86 40.56
CA GLU A 16 -24.92 -69.57 39.80
C GLU A 16 -24.55 -68.12 40.09
N ILE A 17 -23.46 -67.93 40.83
CA ILE A 17 -22.88 -66.61 41.06
C ILE A 17 -22.29 -66.22 39.71
N GLU A 18 -22.98 -65.33 38.98
CA GLU A 18 -22.45 -64.76 37.75
C GLU A 18 -21.05 -64.20 38.03
N ASN A 19 -20.07 -64.63 37.22
CA ASN A 19 -18.70 -64.18 37.34
C ASN A 19 -18.69 -62.63 37.32
N PRO A 20 -18.04 -61.97 38.31
CA PRO A 20 -17.95 -60.51 38.39
C PRO A 20 -17.53 -59.85 37.08
N THR A 21 -16.65 -60.51 36.31
CA THR A 21 -16.19 -60.07 34.99
C THR A 21 -17.32 -60.00 33.96
N THR A 22 -18.22 -60.98 33.99
CA THR A 22 -19.39 -61.05 33.10
C THR A 22 -20.42 -59.97 33.46
N LEU A 23 -20.56 -59.67 34.76
CA LEU A 23 -21.44 -58.62 35.27
C LEU A 23 -20.92 -57.22 34.92
N ILE A 24 -19.61 -56.99 35.04
CA ILE A 24 -18.93 -55.73 34.66
C ILE A 24 -19.11 -55.44 33.17
N ASN A 25 -18.98 -56.46 32.32
CA ASN A 25 -19.20 -56.33 30.88
C ASN A 25 -20.68 -56.11 30.52
N LYS A 26 -21.62 -56.80 31.19
CA LYS A 26 -23.07 -56.61 30.99
C LYS A 26 -23.58 -55.23 31.43
N LEU A 27 -23.04 -54.69 32.53
CA LEU A 27 -23.44 -53.39 33.09
C LEU A 27 -22.73 -52.20 32.43
N GLY A 28 -21.84 -52.44 31.47
CA GLY A 28 -21.06 -51.38 30.81
C GLY A 28 -20.14 -50.62 31.78
N LEU A 29 -19.81 -51.20 32.94
CA LEU A 29 -19.04 -50.56 34.01
C LEU A 29 -17.52 -50.60 33.75
N ASN A 30 -17.09 -50.98 32.55
CA ASN A 30 -15.69 -50.94 32.16
C ASN A 30 -15.27 -49.48 31.92
N LYS A 31 -15.05 -48.76 33.02
CA LYS A 31 -14.67 -47.35 33.06
C LYS A 31 -13.45 -47.08 32.15
N GLY A 32 -12.52 -48.03 32.03
CA GLY A 32 -11.35 -47.94 31.14
C GLY A 32 -11.72 -47.63 29.69
N ASN A 33 -12.68 -48.35 29.12
CA ASN A 33 -13.09 -48.17 27.72
C ASN A 33 -13.81 -46.82 27.48
N THR A 34 -14.58 -46.33 28.46
CA THR A 34 -15.22 -45.00 28.39
C THR A 34 -14.23 -43.86 28.52
N TYR A 35 -13.22 -43.99 29.39
CA TYR A 35 -12.18 -42.96 29.53
C TYR A 35 -11.24 -42.94 28.31
N GLU A 36 -10.87 -44.10 27.76
CA GLU A 36 -10.11 -44.17 26.50
C GLU A 36 -10.86 -43.50 25.34
N HIS A 37 -12.15 -43.81 25.16
CA HIS A 37 -12.94 -43.20 24.07
C HIS A 37 -13.08 -41.68 24.23
N VAL A 38 -13.21 -41.17 25.46
CA VAL A 38 -13.24 -39.72 25.72
C VAL A 38 -11.89 -39.09 25.38
N ILE A 39 -10.78 -39.68 25.83
CA ILE A 39 -9.42 -39.21 25.54
C ILE A 39 -9.14 -39.21 24.03
N ASP A 40 -9.53 -40.27 23.31
CA ASP A 40 -9.35 -40.36 21.86
C ASP A 40 -10.16 -39.29 21.12
N SER A 41 -11.39 -39.01 21.57
CA SER A 41 -12.23 -37.97 20.99
C SER A 41 -11.68 -36.55 21.23
N GLU A 42 -11.13 -36.30 22.42
CA GLU A 42 -10.47 -35.03 22.76
C GLU A 42 -9.16 -34.87 21.99
N LEU A 43 -8.38 -35.94 21.85
CA LEU A 43 -7.15 -35.96 21.05
C LEU A 43 -7.44 -35.65 19.58
N GLU A 44 -8.48 -36.25 19.00
CA GLU A 44 -8.85 -36.01 17.60
C GLU A 44 -9.38 -34.58 17.39
N SER A 45 -10.18 -34.06 18.34
CA SER A 45 -10.58 -32.65 18.36
C SER A 45 -9.37 -31.71 18.42
N LEU A 46 -8.40 -31.98 19.29
CA LEU A 46 -7.17 -31.19 19.40
C LEU A 46 -6.32 -31.24 18.12
N LYS A 47 -6.19 -32.42 17.48
CA LYS A 47 -5.50 -32.53 16.18
C LYS A 47 -6.18 -31.68 15.12
N GLU A 48 -7.51 -31.68 15.06
CA GLU A 48 -8.24 -30.89 14.07
C GLU A 48 -8.12 -29.37 14.35
N GLN A 49 -8.11 -28.96 15.61
CA GLN A 49 -7.80 -27.58 16.01
C GLN A 49 -6.38 -27.18 15.63
N CYS A 50 -5.38 -28.05 15.83
CA CYS A 50 -4.00 -27.80 15.41
C CYS A 50 -3.91 -27.64 13.88
N LYS A 51 -4.54 -28.54 13.10
CA LYS A 51 -4.60 -28.40 11.63
C LYS A 51 -5.28 -27.10 11.20
N HIS A 52 -6.33 -26.69 11.90
CA HIS A 52 -7.01 -25.42 11.63
C HIS A 52 -6.09 -24.23 11.93
N ALA A 53 -5.42 -24.23 13.08
CA ALA A 53 -4.45 -23.21 13.48
C ALA A 53 -3.28 -23.11 12.49
N GLU A 54 -2.74 -24.24 12.02
CA GLU A 54 -1.70 -24.27 10.99
C GLU A 54 -2.17 -23.62 9.68
N LYS A 55 -3.39 -23.92 9.23
CA LYS A 55 -3.97 -23.30 8.03
C LYS A 55 -4.14 -21.80 8.20
N GLU A 56 -4.64 -21.33 9.34
CA GLU A 56 -4.80 -19.90 9.62
C GLU A 56 -3.43 -19.19 9.73
N PHE A 57 -2.43 -19.84 10.34
CA PHE A 57 -1.07 -19.31 10.39
C PHE A 57 -0.45 -19.17 8.98
N GLN A 58 -0.64 -20.17 8.11
CA GLN A 58 -0.18 -20.10 6.72
C GLN A 58 -0.88 -18.97 5.95
N LYS A 59 -2.20 -18.83 6.10
CA LYS A 59 -2.97 -17.72 5.50
C LYS A 59 -2.46 -16.35 5.98
N ALA A 60 -2.23 -16.23 7.29
CA ALA A 60 -1.68 -15.01 7.88
C ALA A 60 -0.28 -14.69 7.33
N GLY A 61 0.57 -15.70 7.14
CA GLY A 61 1.88 -15.54 6.50
C GLY A 61 1.80 -15.03 5.06
N VAL A 62 0.88 -15.56 4.26
CA VAL A 62 0.62 -15.06 2.89
C VAL A 62 0.09 -13.62 2.93
N GLY A 63 -0.84 -13.33 3.84
CA GLY A 63 -1.40 -11.98 4.02
C GLY A 63 -0.35 -10.94 4.40
N LEU A 64 0.54 -11.28 5.33
CA LEU A 64 1.66 -10.43 5.73
C LEU A 64 2.64 -10.18 4.57
N GLY A 65 2.92 -11.21 3.78
CA GLY A 65 3.76 -11.09 2.59
C GLY A 65 3.18 -10.12 1.58
N LYS A 66 1.87 -10.18 1.33
CA LYS A 66 1.16 -9.25 0.45
C LYS A 66 1.20 -7.82 0.99
N ALA A 67 0.87 -7.63 2.28
CA ALA A 67 0.88 -6.31 2.91
C ALA A 67 2.26 -5.63 2.81
N LYS A 68 3.34 -6.40 3.00
CA LYS A 68 4.72 -5.88 2.84
C LYS A 68 5.03 -5.43 1.41
N ALA A 69 4.54 -6.16 0.42
CA ALA A 69 4.70 -5.80 -0.99
C ALA A 69 3.89 -4.55 -1.36
N ASP A 70 2.65 -4.46 -0.87
CA ASP A 70 1.76 -3.31 -1.05
C ASP A 70 2.37 -2.05 -0.42
N PHE A 71 2.87 -2.15 0.83
CA PHE A 71 3.56 -1.06 1.52
C PHE A 71 4.81 -0.58 0.76
N LYS A 72 5.65 -1.51 0.30
CA LYS A 72 6.84 -1.18 -0.52
C LYS A 72 6.43 -0.40 -1.77
N THR A 73 5.42 -0.89 -2.48
CA THR A 73 4.95 -0.27 -3.73
C THR A 73 4.35 1.11 -3.48
N ALA A 74 3.55 1.27 -2.43
CA ALA A 74 2.96 2.55 -2.07
C ALA A 74 4.03 3.60 -1.68
N GLY A 75 5.10 3.19 -0.99
CA GLY A 75 6.24 4.07 -0.71
C GLY A 75 6.93 4.57 -1.99
N ILE A 76 7.10 3.69 -2.98
CA ILE A 76 7.74 4.01 -4.27
C ILE A 76 6.86 4.93 -5.10
N ASP A 77 5.55 4.69 -5.15
CA ASP A 77 4.60 5.55 -5.83
C ASP A 77 4.63 6.98 -5.25
N VAL A 78 4.76 7.14 -3.93
CA VAL A 78 4.91 8.46 -3.28
C VAL A 78 6.21 9.16 -3.72
N VAL A 79 7.33 8.45 -3.75
CA VAL A 79 8.61 9.01 -4.19
C VAL A 79 8.54 9.43 -5.65
N ALA A 80 7.94 8.60 -6.51
CA ALA A 80 7.72 8.92 -7.92
C ALA A 80 6.82 10.16 -8.09
N ALA A 81 5.71 10.23 -7.33
CA ALA A 81 4.80 11.37 -7.36
C ALA A 81 5.48 12.67 -6.87
N ARG A 82 6.39 12.57 -5.90
CA ARG A 82 7.20 13.69 -5.41
C ARG A 82 8.15 14.21 -6.49
N ALA A 83 8.82 13.32 -7.22
CA ALA A 83 9.65 13.70 -8.38
C ALA A 83 8.80 14.38 -9.48
N ASN A 84 7.60 13.85 -9.75
CA ASN A 84 6.67 14.41 -10.72
C ASN A 84 6.22 15.84 -10.36
N LYS A 85 5.92 16.08 -9.09
CA LYS A 85 5.58 17.41 -8.57
C LYS A 85 6.76 18.38 -8.71
N ALA A 86 7.94 17.99 -8.27
CA ALA A 86 9.13 18.85 -8.37
C ALA A 86 9.48 19.19 -9.84
N SER A 87 9.25 18.25 -10.76
CA SER A 87 9.34 18.50 -12.20
C SER A 87 8.32 19.55 -12.66
N ALA A 88 7.05 19.44 -12.23
CA ALA A 88 6.02 20.43 -12.53
C ALA A 88 6.35 21.83 -11.98
N GLU A 89 6.89 21.92 -10.75
CA GLU A 89 7.34 23.19 -10.16
C GLU A 89 8.49 23.81 -10.96
N THR A 90 9.45 22.98 -11.40
CA THR A 90 10.56 23.39 -12.26
C THR A 90 10.05 23.94 -13.59
N ILE A 91 9.10 23.24 -14.24
CA ILE A 91 8.48 23.67 -15.49
C ILE A 91 7.79 25.03 -15.31
N LYS A 92 6.96 25.18 -14.28
CA LYS A 92 6.25 26.43 -14.00
C LYS A 92 7.22 27.59 -13.77
N ALA A 93 8.25 27.40 -12.95
CA ALA A 93 9.24 28.43 -12.66
C ALA A 93 10.01 28.85 -13.93
N ARG A 94 10.37 27.90 -14.81
CA ARG A 94 11.01 28.21 -16.11
C ARG A 94 10.10 29.03 -17.01
N VAL A 95 8.81 28.68 -17.09
CA VAL A 95 7.83 29.44 -17.88
C VAL A 95 7.61 30.85 -17.32
N GLU A 96 7.54 31.00 -16.00
CA GLU A 96 7.46 32.33 -15.35
C GLU A 96 8.69 33.18 -15.68
N LEU A 97 9.89 32.59 -15.67
CA LEU A 97 11.13 33.29 -16.01
C LEU A 97 11.13 33.80 -17.46
N LEU A 98 10.61 33.00 -18.41
CA LEU A 98 10.43 33.42 -19.79
C LEU A 98 9.49 34.64 -19.90
N GLY A 99 8.41 34.65 -19.11
CA GLY A 99 7.45 35.75 -19.06
C GLY A 99 7.97 37.01 -18.39
N ASN A 100 8.96 36.87 -17.50
CA ASN A 100 9.60 37.98 -16.81
C ASN A 100 10.72 38.66 -17.63
N ASN A 101 10.89 38.31 -18.91
CA ASN A 101 11.84 39.01 -19.78
C ASN A 101 11.42 40.48 -19.94
N SER A 102 12.40 41.39 -19.79
CA SER A 102 12.22 42.83 -19.87
C SER A 102 11.54 43.28 -21.16
N SER A 103 11.74 42.57 -22.27
CA SER A 103 11.10 42.85 -23.56
C SER A 103 9.60 42.62 -23.56
N PHE A 104 9.11 41.61 -22.83
CA PHE A 104 7.68 41.33 -22.69
C PHE A 104 7.02 42.29 -21.69
N ARG A 105 7.69 42.56 -20.56
CA ARG A 105 7.18 43.51 -19.54
C ARG A 105 7.19 44.96 -20.01
N ARG A 106 8.09 45.29 -20.95
CA ARG A 106 8.18 46.61 -21.58
C ARG A 106 6.84 47.05 -22.17
N GLY A 107 6.15 46.18 -22.90
CA GLY A 107 4.86 46.49 -23.51
C GLY A 107 3.82 46.91 -22.48
N HIS A 108 3.66 46.10 -21.43
CA HIS A 108 2.74 46.40 -20.33
C HIS A 108 3.13 47.64 -19.53
N PHE A 109 4.41 47.79 -19.19
CA PHE A 109 4.87 48.92 -18.37
C PHE A 109 4.72 50.26 -19.08
N ILE A 110 5.00 50.32 -20.39
CA ILE A 110 4.83 51.54 -21.19
C ILE A 110 3.34 51.92 -21.30
N LEU A 111 2.45 50.93 -21.45
CA LEU A 111 1.00 51.18 -21.49
C LEU A 111 0.46 51.74 -20.17
N GLU A 112 0.98 51.29 -19.03
CA GLU A 112 0.50 51.70 -17.71
C GLU A 112 1.16 52.99 -17.17
N ASN A 113 2.46 53.19 -17.43
CA ASN A 113 3.27 54.22 -16.77
C ASN A 113 3.86 55.27 -17.73
N GLY A 114 3.63 55.12 -19.04
CA GLY A 114 4.23 55.98 -20.06
C GLY A 114 5.74 55.79 -20.21
N TYR A 115 6.40 56.70 -20.93
CA TYR A 115 7.83 56.60 -21.28
C TYR A 115 8.78 57.01 -20.13
N LYS A 116 8.29 57.75 -19.12
CA LYS A 116 9.10 58.21 -17.97
C LYS A 116 9.17 57.10 -16.92
N GLY A 117 10.36 56.52 -16.70
CA GLY A 117 10.59 55.41 -15.76
C GLY A 117 11.10 54.12 -16.42
N TRP A 118 11.30 54.16 -17.74
CA TRP A 118 11.70 53.05 -18.59
C TRP A 118 13.00 52.36 -18.18
N ASP A 119 14.06 53.08 -17.81
CA ASP A 119 15.37 52.41 -17.66
C ASP A 119 15.57 51.80 -16.27
N ASN A 120 15.44 52.58 -15.18
CA ASN A 120 15.92 52.10 -13.89
C ASN A 120 14.82 51.38 -13.11
N THR A 121 13.61 51.94 -13.05
CA THR A 121 12.50 51.35 -12.29
C THR A 121 12.03 50.03 -12.88
N LEU A 122 11.86 49.95 -14.21
CA LEU A 122 11.50 48.70 -14.88
C LEU A 122 12.62 47.65 -14.76
N ARG A 123 13.88 48.05 -14.88
CA ARG A 123 15.04 47.16 -14.67
C ARG A 123 15.06 46.59 -13.26
N VAL A 124 14.92 47.43 -12.23
CA VAL A 124 14.91 47.01 -10.82
C VAL A 124 13.74 46.05 -10.56
N LYS A 125 12.50 46.42 -10.93
CA LYS A 125 11.32 45.55 -10.76
C LYS A 125 11.41 44.23 -11.52
N THR A 126 12.05 44.22 -12.69
CA THR A 126 12.27 43.00 -13.46
C THR A 126 13.30 42.11 -12.78
N LYS A 127 14.39 42.70 -12.27
CA LYS A 127 15.43 41.99 -11.52
C LYS A 127 14.87 41.35 -10.25
N GLU A 128 14.14 42.11 -9.42
CA GLU A 128 13.52 41.62 -8.19
C GLU A 128 12.62 40.41 -8.46
N ILE A 129 11.79 40.47 -9.50
CA ILE A 129 10.90 39.36 -9.86
C ILE A 129 11.68 38.16 -10.40
N SER A 130 12.76 38.39 -11.17
CA SER A 130 13.63 37.31 -11.64
C SER A 130 14.33 36.62 -10.47
N GLU A 131 14.77 37.37 -9.46
CA GLU A 131 15.41 36.80 -8.26
C GLU A 131 14.42 35.88 -7.51
N VAL A 132 13.19 36.33 -7.29
CA VAL A 132 12.14 35.51 -6.64
C VAL A 132 11.80 34.26 -7.46
N ILE A 133 11.74 34.36 -8.80
CA ILE A 133 11.52 33.19 -9.68
C ILE A 133 12.72 32.25 -9.63
N ASN A 134 13.96 32.77 -9.69
CA ASN A 134 15.18 31.98 -9.66
C ASN A 134 15.34 31.22 -8.35
N GLU A 135 15.02 31.83 -7.21
CA GLU A 135 15.01 31.12 -5.93
C GLU A 135 14.02 29.95 -5.93
N ARG A 136 12.81 30.15 -6.47
CA ARG A 136 11.82 29.08 -6.61
C ARG A 136 12.31 27.98 -7.54
N LEU A 137 12.92 28.34 -8.66
CA LEU A 137 13.52 27.40 -9.61
C LEU A 137 14.62 26.56 -8.95
N ILE A 138 15.56 27.19 -8.24
CA ILE A 138 16.65 26.49 -7.54
C ILE A 138 16.09 25.50 -6.51
N ARG A 139 15.09 25.91 -5.72
CA ARG A 139 14.43 25.01 -4.75
C ARG A 139 13.76 23.82 -5.46
N ALA A 140 13.02 24.07 -6.54
CA ALA A 140 12.37 23.00 -7.31
C ALA A 140 13.39 22.03 -7.95
N GLU A 141 14.50 22.54 -8.47
CA GLU A 141 15.55 21.70 -9.07
C GLU A 141 16.30 20.86 -8.02
N GLN A 142 16.56 21.43 -6.84
CA GLN A 142 17.12 20.68 -5.71
C GLN A 142 16.18 19.57 -5.24
N GLU A 143 14.89 19.88 -5.13
CA GLU A 143 13.86 18.92 -4.75
C GLU A 143 13.71 17.80 -5.79
N LEU A 144 13.70 18.15 -7.08
CA LEU A 144 13.67 17.20 -8.18
C LEU A 144 14.88 16.27 -8.15
N LYS A 145 16.08 16.82 -7.93
CA LYS A 145 17.32 16.03 -7.82
C LYS A 145 17.27 15.07 -6.63
N SER A 146 16.80 15.56 -5.47
CA SER A 146 16.63 14.75 -4.26
C SER A 146 15.64 13.61 -4.48
N ALA A 147 14.43 13.91 -4.96
CA ALA A 147 13.39 12.93 -5.23
C ALA A 147 13.81 11.91 -6.28
N SER A 148 14.49 12.34 -7.35
CA SER A 148 15.02 11.45 -8.40
C SER A 148 16.11 10.51 -7.86
N SER A 149 16.98 11.01 -6.98
CA SER A 149 18.01 10.18 -6.33
C SER A 149 17.36 9.09 -5.47
N ILE A 150 16.38 9.45 -4.65
CA ILE A 150 15.62 8.49 -3.82
C ILE A 150 14.87 7.49 -4.72
N LEU A 151 14.27 7.96 -5.81
CA LEU A 151 13.58 7.09 -6.77
C LEU A 151 14.54 6.08 -7.39
N ASN A 152 15.74 6.50 -7.80
CA ASN A 152 16.74 5.61 -8.36
C ASN A 152 17.19 4.53 -7.37
N ILE A 153 17.40 4.90 -6.11
CA ILE A 153 17.76 3.95 -5.04
C ILE A 153 16.61 2.98 -4.79
N THR A 154 15.39 3.47 -4.61
CA THR A 154 14.21 2.64 -4.34
C THR A 154 13.77 1.79 -5.53
N SER A 155 14.16 2.19 -6.75
CA SER A 155 13.97 1.40 -7.97
C SER A 155 14.91 0.20 -8.07
N THR A 156 15.97 0.13 -7.25
CA THR A 156 16.84 -1.05 -7.21
C THR A 156 16.07 -2.25 -6.63
N GLY A 157 15.97 -3.33 -7.41
CA GLY A 157 15.20 -4.51 -7.01
C GLY A 157 13.69 -4.39 -7.22
N LEU A 158 13.23 -3.47 -8.07
CA LEU A 158 11.90 -3.53 -8.68
C LEU A 158 11.89 -4.50 -9.87
N ASN A 159 10.76 -5.15 -10.09
CA ASN A 159 10.50 -5.83 -11.35
C ASN A 159 10.23 -4.80 -12.47
N LEU A 160 10.17 -5.27 -13.72
CA LEU A 160 10.01 -4.38 -14.89
C LEU A 160 8.69 -3.60 -14.86
N GLU A 161 7.60 -4.22 -14.40
CA GLU A 161 6.28 -3.60 -14.34
C GLU A 161 6.22 -2.49 -13.29
N GLU A 162 6.72 -2.77 -12.09
CA GLU A 162 6.84 -1.81 -10.99
C GLU A 162 7.74 -0.62 -11.39
N LEU A 163 8.87 -0.90 -12.04
CA LEU A 163 9.79 0.13 -12.52
C LEU A 163 9.14 1.03 -13.58
N ASN A 164 8.42 0.43 -14.53
CA ASN A 164 7.74 1.19 -15.57
C ASN A 164 6.63 2.06 -14.98
N LYS A 165 5.83 1.54 -14.05
CA LYS A 165 4.82 2.31 -13.33
C LYS A 165 5.43 3.51 -12.61
N ALA A 166 6.50 3.30 -11.85
CA ALA A 166 7.18 4.38 -11.12
C ALA A 166 7.73 5.46 -12.07
N LYS A 167 8.34 5.06 -13.19
CA LYS A 167 8.82 6.00 -14.23
C LYS A 167 7.68 6.79 -14.88
N THR A 168 6.56 6.12 -15.19
CA THR A 168 5.38 6.79 -15.77
C THR A 168 4.82 7.84 -14.82
N ILE A 169 4.74 7.54 -13.52
CA ILE A 169 4.31 8.51 -12.51
C ILE A 169 5.30 9.67 -12.46
N ALA A 170 6.61 9.39 -12.30
CA ALA A 170 7.65 10.40 -12.14
C ALA A 170 7.76 11.38 -13.33
N ASN A 171 7.56 10.88 -14.56
CA ASN A 171 7.76 11.65 -15.79
C ASN A 171 6.45 12.22 -16.35
N SER A 172 5.31 12.08 -15.65
CA SER A 172 3.99 12.45 -16.18
C SER A 172 3.91 13.94 -16.55
N SER A 173 4.34 14.84 -15.66
CA SER A 173 4.29 16.30 -15.85
C SER A 173 5.20 16.75 -16.99
N GLU A 174 6.42 16.22 -17.04
CA GLU A 174 7.38 16.53 -18.10
C GLU A 174 6.87 16.05 -19.46
N SER A 175 6.35 14.82 -19.53
CA SER A 175 5.81 14.26 -20.76
C SER A 175 4.60 15.05 -21.25
N GLU A 176 3.69 15.43 -20.35
CA GLU A 176 2.52 16.24 -20.67
C GLU A 176 2.91 17.63 -21.19
N PHE A 177 3.87 18.29 -20.52
CA PHE A 177 4.35 19.61 -20.94
C PHE A 177 5.11 19.56 -22.27
N ILE A 178 6.00 18.58 -22.47
CA ILE A 178 6.72 18.41 -23.74
C ILE A 178 5.75 18.13 -24.88
N ALA A 179 4.73 17.29 -24.66
CA ALA A 179 3.72 17.00 -25.68
C ALA A 179 2.93 18.25 -26.07
N PHE A 180 2.58 19.09 -25.08
CA PHE A 180 1.97 20.40 -25.30
C PHE A 180 2.91 21.35 -26.05
N ASP A 181 4.16 21.47 -25.62
CA ASP A 181 5.11 22.47 -26.14
C ASP A 181 5.75 22.13 -27.49
N ARG A 182 5.26 21.08 -28.17
CA ARG A 182 5.60 20.78 -29.58
C ARG A 182 5.18 21.89 -30.55
N LYS A 183 4.27 22.76 -30.13
CA LYS A 183 3.84 23.95 -30.87
C LYS A 183 4.32 25.22 -30.15
N VAL A 184 4.49 26.30 -30.91
CA VAL A 184 4.83 27.60 -30.32
C VAL A 184 3.58 28.23 -29.74
N PHE A 185 3.55 28.40 -28.42
CA PHE A 185 2.49 29.09 -27.70
C PHE A 185 3.00 30.37 -27.05
N PRO A 186 2.14 31.41 -26.93
CA PRO A 186 2.42 32.55 -26.07
C PRO A 186 2.74 32.11 -24.63
N VAL A 187 3.59 32.87 -23.95
CA VAL A 187 4.01 32.55 -22.57
C VAL A 187 2.83 32.48 -21.60
N SER A 188 1.79 33.29 -21.80
CA SER A 188 0.57 33.24 -20.99
C SER A 188 -0.12 31.87 -21.04
N ILE A 189 -0.28 31.29 -22.23
CA ILE A 189 -0.89 29.97 -22.41
C ILE A 189 0.01 28.88 -21.84
N ARG A 190 1.34 28.99 -22.02
CA ARG A 190 2.30 28.08 -21.39
C ARG A 190 2.22 28.11 -19.87
N LEU A 191 2.01 29.28 -19.28
CA LEU A 191 1.92 29.46 -17.83
C LEU A 191 0.62 28.86 -17.27
N GLU A 192 -0.49 29.05 -17.97
CA GLU A 192 -1.77 28.41 -17.63
C GLU A 192 -1.62 26.89 -17.65
N LYS A 193 -1.03 26.34 -18.72
CA LYS A 193 -0.80 24.89 -18.83
C LYS A 193 0.14 24.37 -17.74
N ALA A 194 1.23 25.07 -17.46
CA ALA A 194 2.15 24.69 -16.38
C ALA A 194 1.47 24.72 -15.00
N THR A 195 0.54 25.64 -14.77
CA THR A 195 -0.24 25.74 -13.54
C THR A 195 -1.22 24.59 -13.40
N GLU A 196 -1.90 24.20 -14.49
CA GLU A 196 -2.76 23.02 -14.53
C GLU A 196 -1.98 21.73 -14.22
N ILE A 197 -0.83 21.54 -14.86
CA ILE A 197 0.05 20.39 -14.65
C ILE A 197 0.52 20.32 -13.19
N LEU A 198 0.91 21.45 -12.60
CA LEU A 198 1.31 21.49 -11.18
C LEU A 198 0.15 21.08 -10.27
N LYS A 199 -1.06 21.61 -10.49
CA LYS A 199 -2.24 21.25 -9.69
C LYS A 199 -2.56 19.75 -9.78
N LYS A 200 -2.43 19.17 -10.97
CA LYS A 200 -2.60 17.72 -11.19
C LYS A 200 -1.52 16.91 -10.47
N ALA A 201 -0.27 17.36 -10.52
CA ALA A 201 0.85 16.70 -9.84
C ALA A 201 0.70 16.75 -8.30
N ASP A 202 0.22 17.87 -7.76
CA ASP A 202 -0.11 18.02 -6.33
C ASP A 202 -1.19 17.01 -5.91
N SER A 203 -2.31 16.96 -6.63
CA SER A 203 -3.39 16.01 -6.36
C SER A 203 -2.94 14.54 -6.47
N THR A 204 -2.03 14.26 -7.41
CA THR A 204 -1.44 12.92 -7.58
C THR A 204 -0.59 12.55 -6.36
N LEU A 205 0.25 13.47 -5.87
CA LEU A 205 1.06 13.26 -4.68
C LEU A 205 0.17 13.04 -3.44
N GLU A 206 -0.86 13.87 -3.23
CA GLU A 206 -1.82 13.70 -2.13
C GLU A 206 -2.49 12.33 -2.15
N THR A 207 -2.90 11.89 -3.34
CA THR A 207 -3.54 10.57 -3.54
C THR A 207 -2.60 9.44 -3.13
N PHE A 208 -1.36 9.44 -3.63
CA PHE A 208 -0.39 8.40 -3.29
C PHE A 208 0.06 8.46 -1.83
N SER A 209 0.18 9.65 -1.24
CA SER A 209 0.45 9.79 0.20
C SER A 209 -0.69 9.22 1.04
N SER A 210 -1.95 9.44 0.64
CA SER A 210 -3.11 8.85 1.33
C SER A 210 -3.12 7.32 1.24
N ILE A 211 -2.80 6.76 0.06
CA ILE A 211 -2.68 5.31 -0.13
C ILE A 211 -1.56 4.73 0.73
N SER A 212 -0.39 5.36 0.72
CA SER A 212 0.79 4.93 1.49
C SER A 212 0.54 4.96 3.00
N ASN A 213 -0.16 5.98 3.51
CA ASN A 213 -0.53 6.04 4.93
C ASN A 213 -1.53 4.96 5.37
N ARG A 214 -2.23 4.32 4.43
CA ARG A 214 -3.22 3.26 4.69
C ARG A 214 -2.63 1.85 4.50
N ALA A 215 -1.47 1.74 3.86
CA ALA A 215 -0.79 0.49 3.57
C ALA A 215 0.07 0.04 4.76
#